data_AF-A0A180GEE7-F1
#
_entry.id   AF-A0A180GEE7-F1
#
_cell.length_a   1.000
_cell.length_b   1.000
_cell.length_c   1.000
_cell.angle_alpha   90.00
_cell.angle_beta   90.00
_cell.angle_gamma   90.00
#
_symmetry.space_group_name_H-M   'P 1'
#
loop_
_entity.id
_entity.type
_entity.pdbx_description
1 polymer ?
#
loop_
_entity_poly.entity_id
_entity_poly.type
_entity_poly.pdbx_seq_one_letter_code
_entity_poly.pdbx_strand_id
1 'polypeptide(L)'
;MNVLARKNAEGWRTESDRLDWRTSVWTVIQTYSKPLVELNYLLKRDDLSAIDRAVEVRGLTYGMILPYVDFSSWNVSDPAWAERNVKKCAKGFTSGTYRASDLTESIEVIIGAIEGTLDRLCSTIFSIFSQTIELDIPIASLISPDARLESEAALRASEWRQQTEELMKWLGWSTWGHCDPPCKPDEMCLPPLWPPSWMKGLPNFDIQLPVCSNGSWFPGKIPESSNHKNRSPNK
;
A
#
# COMPACT_ATOMS: atom_id res chain seq x y z
N MET A 1 19.86 -0.12 -31.26
CA MET A 1 21.31 0.22 -31.10
C MET A 1 21.58 1.72 -30.96
N ASN A 2 20.91 2.63 -31.70
CA ASN A 2 21.26 4.07 -31.66
C ASN A 2 20.90 4.85 -30.38
N VAL A 3 19.85 4.47 -29.65
CA VAL A 3 19.40 5.26 -28.49
C VAL A 3 20.37 5.15 -27.31
N LEU A 4 20.84 3.93 -27.03
CA LEU A 4 21.82 3.67 -25.96
C LEU A 4 23.15 4.36 -26.24
N ALA A 5 23.64 4.28 -27.48
CA ALA A 5 24.87 4.96 -27.88
C ALA A 5 24.75 6.49 -27.76
N ARG A 6 23.60 7.07 -28.18
CA ARG A 6 23.34 8.51 -28.05
C ARG A 6 23.25 8.95 -26.59
N LYS A 7 22.56 8.19 -25.74
CA LYS A 7 22.44 8.51 -24.31
C LYS A 7 23.76 8.39 -23.58
N ASN A 8 24.58 7.39 -23.90
CA ASN A 8 25.92 7.28 -23.35
C ASN A 8 26.83 8.44 -23.81
N ALA A 9 26.70 8.90 -25.05
CA ALA A 9 27.44 10.06 -25.57
C ALA A 9 26.97 11.39 -24.95
N GLU A 10 25.71 11.51 -24.56
CA GLU A 10 25.15 12.64 -23.80
C GLU A 10 25.60 12.63 -22.32
N GLY A 11 26.44 11.68 -21.90
CA GLY A 11 26.91 11.59 -20.52
C GLY A 11 25.81 11.21 -19.55
N TRP A 12 24.85 10.38 -19.98
CA TRP A 12 23.74 9.93 -19.14
C TRP A 12 24.28 9.13 -17.95
N ARG A 13 24.32 9.79 -16.78
CA ARG A 13 24.76 9.18 -15.53
C ARG A 13 23.63 8.32 -14.94
N THR A 14 23.89 7.04 -14.76
CA THR A 14 23.00 6.12 -14.02
C THR A 14 23.08 6.33 -12.52
N GLU A 15 24.23 6.80 -12.03
CA GLU A 15 24.44 7.22 -10.65
C GLU A 15 24.59 8.74 -10.62
N SER A 16 23.62 9.38 -9.99
CA SER A 16 23.61 10.82 -9.81
C SER A 16 23.47 11.09 -8.33
N ASP A 17 24.19 12.08 -7.81
CA ASP A 17 24.08 12.61 -6.45
C ASP A 17 22.70 13.29 -6.20
N ARG A 18 21.76 13.13 -7.14
CA ARG A 18 20.41 13.67 -7.14
C ARG A 18 19.48 12.68 -6.45
N LEU A 19 18.30 13.15 -6.03
CA LEU A 19 17.26 12.33 -5.39
C LEU A 19 17.13 10.94 -6.04
N ASP A 20 17.51 9.89 -5.30
CA ASP A 20 17.22 8.51 -5.69
C ASP A 20 15.78 8.17 -5.35
N TRP A 21 14.87 8.69 -6.17
CA TRP A 21 13.43 8.52 -6.00
C TRP A 21 13.01 7.05 -6.03
N ARG A 22 13.77 6.16 -6.71
CA ARG A 22 13.45 4.72 -6.73
C ARG A 22 13.64 4.13 -5.35
N THR A 23 14.76 4.45 -4.72
CA THR A 23 15.02 4.04 -3.34
C THR A 23 13.99 4.65 -2.38
N SER A 24 13.63 5.92 -2.53
CA SER A 24 12.57 6.54 -1.71
C SER A 24 11.23 5.81 -1.86
N VAL A 25 10.74 5.60 -3.08
CA VAL A 25 9.48 4.90 -3.35
C VAL A 25 9.51 3.46 -2.84
N TRP A 26 10.61 2.75 -3.09
CA TRP A 26 10.78 1.38 -2.59
C TRP A 26 10.72 1.33 -1.07
N THR A 27 11.41 2.26 -0.39
CA THR A 27 11.43 2.34 1.07
C THR A 27 10.05 2.66 1.63
N VAL A 28 9.29 3.56 0.99
CA VAL A 28 7.89 3.85 1.36
C VAL A 28 7.04 2.59 1.32
N ILE A 29 7.10 1.84 0.22
CA ILE A 29 6.35 0.58 0.05
C ILE A 29 6.74 -0.40 1.15
N GLN A 30 8.04 -0.67 1.34
CA GLN A 30 8.50 -1.61 2.36
C GLN A 30 8.11 -1.19 3.79
N THR A 31 8.09 0.11 4.07
CA THR A 31 7.76 0.65 5.40
C THR A 31 6.28 0.43 5.72
N TYR A 32 5.38 0.71 4.79
CA TYR A 32 3.94 0.72 5.06
C TYR A 32 3.20 -0.53 4.60
N SER A 33 3.80 -1.40 3.77
CA SER A 33 3.09 -2.55 3.22
C SER A 33 2.58 -3.51 4.28
N LYS A 34 3.48 -3.96 5.15
CA LYS A 34 3.11 -4.91 6.21
C LYS A 34 2.16 -4.28 7.24
N PRO A 35 2.41 -3.07 7.78
CA PRO A 35 1.48 -2.45 8.72
C PRO A 35 0.06 -2.22 8.15
N LEU A 36 -0.09 -1.87 6.87
CA LEU A 36 -1.42 -1.72 6.27
C LEU A 36 -2.17 -3.06 6.15
N VAL A 37 -1.47 -4.13 5.78
CA VAL A 37 -2.04 -5.49 5.76
C VAL A 37 -2.45 -5.92 7.17
N GLU A 38 -1.59 -5.67 8.16
CA GLU A 38 -1.88 -5.97 9.57
C GLU A 38 -3.09 -5.17 10.07
N LEU A 39 -3.18 -3.87 9.73
CA LEU A 39 -4.30 -3.03 10.09
C LEU A 39 -5.62 -3.56 9.51
N ASN A 40 -5.61 -3.92 8.22
CA ASN A 40 -6.77 -4.53 7.57
C ASN A 40 -7.16 -5.87 8.20
N TYR A 41 -6.18 -6.68 8.60
CA TYR A 41 -6.40 -7.94 9.30
C TYR A 41 -7.03 -7.72 10.67
N LEU A 42 -6.45 -6.85 11.52
CA LEU A 42 -6.99 -6.51 12.84
C LEU A 42 -8.43 -6.00 12.75
N LEU A 43 -8.73 -5.16 11.77
CA LEU A 43 -10.07 -4.60 11.57
C LEU A 43 -11.12 -5.67 11.18
N LYS A 44 -10.70 -6.85 10.69
CA LYS A 44 -11.55 -7.99 10.32
C LYS A 44 -11.66 -9.09 11.38
N ARG A 45 -11.00 -8.92 12.53
CA ARG A 45 -10.96 -9.95 13.58
C ARG A 45 -12.23 -10.02 14.41
N ASP A 46 -13.19 -10.80 13.94
CA ASP A 46 -14.48 -11.04 14.63
C ASP A 46 -14.35 -11.87 15.91
N ASP A 47 -13.16 -12.40 16.21
CA ASP A 47 -12.84 -13.10 17.45
C ASP A 47 -12.50 -12.15 18.62
N LEU A 48 -12.25 -10.87 18.35
CA LEU A 48 -12.00 -9.84 19.36
C LEU A 48 -13.26 -9.02 19.67
N SER A 49 -13.36 -8.55 20.92
CA SER A 49 -14.25 -7.44 21.25
C SER A 49 -13.88 -6.20 20.43
N ALA A 50 -14.85 -5.34 20.16
CA ALA A 50 -14.61 -4.10 19.42
C ALA A 50 -13.66 -3.17 20.18
N ILE A 51 -13.75 -3.13 21.51
CA ILE A 51 -12.82 -2.40 22.37
C ILE A 51 -11.39 -2.93 22.23
N ASP A 52 -11.17 -4.25 22.37
CA ASP A 52 -9.83 -4.84 22.23
C ASP A 52 -9.27 -4.59 20.83
N ARG A 53 -10.11 -4.74 19.80
CA ARG A 53 -9.75 -4.42 18.42
C ARG A 53 -9.31 -2.97 18.27
N ALA A 54 -10.03 -2.02 18.87
CA ALA A 54 -9.69 -0.60 18.82
C ALA A 54 -8.37 -0.28 19.57
N VAL A 55 -8.06 -1.00 20.66
CA VAL A 55 -6.78 -0.88 21.38
C VAL A 55 -5.62 -1.34 20.50
N GLU A 56 -5.75 -2.48 19.83
CA GLU A 56 -4.72 -2.99 18.90
C GLU A 56 -4.53 -2.03 17.71
N VAL A 57 -5.63 -1.51 17.14
CA VAL A 57 -5.59 -0.50 16.06
C VAL A 57 -4.89 0.77 16.51
N ARG A 58 -5.16 1.26 17.74
CA ARG A 58 -4.46 2.42 18.33
C ARG A 58 -2.96 2.18 18.38
N GLY A 59 -2.53 1.03 18.89
CA GLY A 59 -1.12 0.67 19.02
C GLY A 59 -0.41 0.57 17.66
N LEU A 60 -1.05 -0.07 16.68
CA LEU A 60 -0.48 -0.23 15.34
C LEU A 60 -0.37 1.11 14.60
N THR A 61 -1.46 1.88 14.57
CA THR A 61 -1.46 3.20 13.90
C THR A 61 -0.51 4.17 14.55
N TYR A 62 -0.40 4.16 15.88
CA TYR A 62 0.64 4.89 16.62
C TYR A 62 2.04 4.52 16.13
N GLY A 63 2.36 3.22 16.02
CA GLY A 63 3.65 2.75 15.54
C GLY A 63 3.97 3.20 14.11
N MET A 64 2.97 3.31 13.24
CA MET A 64 3.13 3.77 11.85
C MET A 64 3.47 5.27 11.74
N ILE A 65 3.01 6.10 12.67
CA ILE A 65 3.20 7.56 12.63
C ILE A 65 4.30 8.06 13.56
N LEU A 66 4.67 7.26 14.57
CA LEU A 66 5.64 7.60 15.62
C LEU A 66 6.90 8.33 15.13
N PRO A 67 7.56 7.94 14.02
CA PRO A 67 8.77 8.61 13.56
C PRO A 67 8.58 10.09 13.15
N TYR A 68 7.34 10.51 12.89
CA TYR A 68 7.02 11.83 12.30
C TYR A 68 6.23 12.73 13.24
N VAL A 69 5.76 12.20 14.37
CA VAL A 69 4.95 12.92 15.35
C VAL A 69 5.84 13.70 16.31
N ASP A 70 5.50 14.97 16.51
CA ASP A 70 6.07 15.81 17.55
C ASP A 70 5.19 15.82 18.81
N PHE A 71 5.64 15.08 19.81
CA PHE A 71 4.95 14.94 21.09
C PHE A 71 5.18 16.11 22.05
N SER A 72 6.13 17.02 21.77
CA SER A 72 6.40 18.17 22.64
C SER A 72 5.21 19.12 22.76
N SER A 73 4.31 19.08 21.77
CA SER A 73 3.10 19.91 21.67
C SER A 73 1.83 19.07 21.49
N TRP A 74 1.79 17.87 22.08
CA TRP A 74 0.71 16.90 21.91
C TRP A 74 -0.67 17.51 22.13
N ASN A 75 -1.46 17.57 21.07
CA ASN A 75 -2.87 17.93 21.14
C ASN A 75 -3.62 17.26 19.97
N VAL A 76 -4.07 16.03 20.18
CA VAL A 76 -4.78 15.24 19.15
C VAL A 76 -6.07 15.93 18.68
N SER A 77 -6.69 16.73 19.54
CA SER A 77 -7.91 17.47 19.23
C SER A 77 -7.67 18.80 18.51
N ASP A 78 -6.42 19.26 18.36
CA ASP A 78 -6.06 20.43 17.56
C ASP A 78 -5.86 20.01 16.09
N PRO A 79 -6.75 20.44 15.16
CA PRO A 79 -6.61 20.12 13.74
C PRO A 79 -5.28 20.61 13.16
N ALA A 80 -4.77 21.74 13.65
CA ALA A 80 -3.50 22.28 13.18
C ALA A 80 -2.31 21.43 13.63
N TRP A 81 -2.38 20.81 14.82
CA TRP A 81 -1.39 19.84 15.27
C TRP A 81 -1.42 18.59 14.39
N ALA A 82 -2.60 18.04 14.10
CA ALA A 82 -2.72 16.89 13.19
C ALA A 82 -2.15 17.22 11.79
N GLU A 83 -2.55 18.34 11.19
CA GLU A 83 -2.10 18.77 9.87
C GLU A 83 -0.56 18.94 9.80
N ARG A 84 0.04 19.54 10.83
CA ARG A 84 1.51 19.69 10.90
C ARG A 84 2.23 18.35 10.91
N ASN A 85 1.74 17.38 11.68
CA ASN A 85 2.37 16.06 11.77
C ASN A 85 2.13 15.20 10.53
N VAL A 86 0.95 15.31 9.90
CA VAL A 86 0.68 14.74 8.58
C VAL A 86 1.67 15.28 7.55
N LYS A 87 1.88 16.61 7.50
CA LYS A 87 2.86 17.23 6.59
C LYS A 87 4.29 16.75 6.84
N LYS A 88 4.69 16.53 8.11
CA LYS A 88 5.99 15.95 8.45
C LYS A 88 6.11 14.51 7.93
N CYS A 89 5.07 13.70 8.13
CA CYS A 89 4.98 12.32 7.63
C CYS A 89 5.05 12.27 6.09
N ALA A 90 4.30 13.14 5.41
CA ALA A 90 4.27 13.27 3.96
C ALA A 90 5.67 13.53 3.35
N LYS A 91 6.50 14.29 4.08
CA LYS A 91 7.87 14.68 3.68
C LYS A 91 8.96 13.77 4.23
N GLY A 92 8.59 12.72 4.97
CA GLY A 92 9.53 11.88 5.72
C GLY A 92 10.60 11.21 4.86
N PHE A 93 10.32 10.97 3.58
CA PHE A 93 11.19 10.25 2.64
C PHE A 93 11.85 11.14 1.57
N THR A 94 11.51 12.43 1.56
CA THR A 94 11.99 13.42 0.58
C THR A 94 12.73 14.58 1.25
N SER A 95 12.40 14.91 2.49
CA SER A 95 13.07 15.99 3.21
C SER A 95 14.56 15.69 3.40
N GLY A 96 15.41 16.65 3.02
CA GLY A 96 16.86 16.55 3.18
C GLY A 96 17.59 15.62 2.20
N THR A 97 16.89 15.01 1.24
CA THR A 97 17.50 14.09 0.25
C THR A 97 17.98 14.77 -1.04
N TYR A 98 17.81 16.09 -1.15
CA TYR A 98 18.21 16.88 -2.30
C TYR A 98 18.67 18.29 -1.89
N ARG A 99 19.54 18.92 -2.69
CA ARG A 99 19.89 20.34 -2.54
C ARG A 99 19.00 21.20 -3.44
N ALA A 100 18.81 22.47 -3.07
CA ALA A 100 18.08 23.43 -3.89
C ALA A 100 18.65 23.58 -5.31
N SER A 101 19.97 23.44 -5.47
CA SER A 101 20.65 23.45 -6.77
C SER A 101 20.30 22.27 -7.68
N ASP A 102 19.79 21.18 -7.10
CA ASP A 102 19.58 19.91 -7.81
C ASP A 102 18.12 19.74 -8.28
N LEU A 103 17.23 20.62 -7.80
CA LEU A 103 15.81 20.71 -8.14
C LEU A 103 15.68 21.16 -9.60
N THR A 104 15.28 20.22 -10.44
CA THR A 104 14.71 20.52 -11.76
C THR A 104 13.21 20.32 -11.69
N GLU A 105 12.46 20.93 -12.61
CA GLU A 105 11.01 20.75 -12.73
C GLU A 105 10.58 19.27 -12.70
N SER A 106 11.35 18.39 -13.35
CA SER A 106 11.09 16.95 -13.32
C SER A 106 11.28 16.29 -11.95
N ILE A 107 12.23 16.76 -11.15
CA ILE A 107 12.44 16.25 -9.79
C ILE A 107 11.36 16.77 -8.86
N GLU A 108 10.94 18.03 -9.01
CA GLU A 108 9.81 18.61 -8.27
C GLU A 108 8.52 17.83 -8.48
N VAL A 109 8.23 17.44 -9.72
CA VAL A 109 7.07 16.59 -10.03
C VAL A 109 7.16 15.23 -9.34
N ILE A 110 8.34 14.60 -9.31
CA ILE A 110 8.54 13.31 -8.64
C ILE A 110 8.39 13.45 -7.12
N ILE A 111 8.99 14.47 -6.51
CA ILE A 111 8.85 14.76 -5.08
C ILE A 111 7.38 14.99 -4.75
N GLY A 112 6.69 15.83 -5.53
CA GLY A 112 5.27 16.10 -5.34
C GLY A 112 4.40 14.85 -5.43
N ALA A 113 4.73 13.92 -6.33
CA ALA A 113 4.02 12.64 -6.42
C ALA A 113 4.25 11.74 -5.19
N ILE A 114 5.49 11.67 -4.68
CA ILE A 114 5.82 10.91 -3.47
C ILE A 114 5.13 11.53 -2.26
N GLU A 115 5.30 12.84 -2.05
CA GLU A 115 4.74 13.57 -0.92
C GLU A 115 3.20 13.57 -0.95
N GLY A 116 2.58 13.73 -2.13
CA GLY A 116 1.12 13.65 -2.26
C GLY A 116 0.57 12.24 -1.99
N THR A 117 1.32 11.19 -2.33
CA THR A 117 0.95 9.82 -1.98
C THR A 117 1.03 9.58 -0.47
N LEU A 118 2.12 10.03 0.14
CA LEU A 118 2.31 9.93 1.58
C LEU A 118 1.34 10.83 2.35
N ASP A 119 0.96 11.99 1.84
CA ASP A 119 -0.03 12.87 2.47
C ASP A 119 -1.37 12.16 2.67
N ARG A 120 -1.89 11.49 1.63
CA ARG A 120 -3.11 10.70 1.73
C ARG A 120 -2.95 9.52 2.70
N LEU A 121 -1.86 8.77 2.60
CA LEU A 121 -1.56 7.63 3.48
C LEU A 121 -1.48 8.06 4.95
N CYS A 122 -0.67 9.08 5.23
CA CYS A 122 -0.44 9.61 6.57
C CYS A 122 -1.73 10.22 7.14
N SER A 123 -2.50 10.97 6.34
CA SER A 123 -3.79 11.52 6.75
C SER A 123 -4.77 10.44 7.18
N THR A 124 -4.89 9.36 6.41
CA THR A 124 -5.77 8.23 6.78
C THR A 124 -5.33 7.58 8.08
N ILE A 125 -4.04 7.28 8.25
CA ILE A 125 -3.53 6.63 9.47
C ILE A 125 -3.69 7.55 10.69
N PHE A 126 -3.38 8.84 10.55
CA PHE A 126 -3.57 9.82 11.62
C PHE A 126 -5.04 9.98 12.01
N SER A 127 -5.95 9.99 11.04
CA SER A 127 -7.39 10.05 11.29
C SER A 127 -7.86 8.86 12.12
N ILE A 128 -7.49 7.64 11.71
CA ILE A 128 -7.81 6.42 12.47
C ILE A 128 -7.22 6.50 13.88
N PHE A 129 -5.93 6.86 13.99
CA PHE A 129 -5.27 7.02 15.29
C PHE A 129 -5.98 8.02 16.20
N SER A 130 -6.32 9.22 15.70
CA SER A 130 -7.04 10.26 16.45
C SER A 130 -8.37 9.73 16.98
N GLN A 131 -9.15 9.08 16.13
CA GLN A 131 -10.45 8.53 16.50
C GLN A 131 -10.32 7.41 17.54
N THR A 132 -9.25 6.62 17.51
CA THR A 132 -9.00 5.64 18.58
C THR A 132 -8.71 6.31 19.91
N ILE A 133 -8.11 7.51 19.94
CA ILE A 133 -7.88 8.28 21.17
C ILE A 133 -9.19 8.91 21.65
N GLU A 134 -10.02 9.41 20.74
CA GLU A 134 -11.34 10.00 21.04
C GLU A 134 -12.31 9.01 21.71
N LEU A 135 -12.18 7.71 21.45
CA LEU A 135 -12.95 6.68 22.15
C LEU A 135 -12.64 6.59 23.66
N ASP A 136 -11.58 7.26 24.13
CA ASP A 136 -11.17 7.32 25.54
C ASP A 136 -11.12 5.95 26.25
N ILE A 137 -10.74 4.91 25.50
CA ILE A 137 -10.70 3.54 26.02
C ILE A 137 -9.70 3.47 27.19
N PRO A 138 -10.16 3.09 28.40
CA PRO A 138 -9.30 3.01 29.57
C PRO A 138 -8.16 2.00 29.36
N ILE A 139 -6.94 2.37 29.77
CA ILE A 139 -5.77 1.48 29.73
C ILE A 139 -5.99 0.24 30.62
N ALA A 140 -6.90 0.31 31.60
CA ALA A 140 -7.22 -0.74 32.56
C ALA A 140 -8.63 -1.34 32.35
N SER A 141 -9.07 -1.55 31.11
CA SER A 141 -10.41 -2.05 30.73
C SER A 141 -10.69 -3.51 31.13
N LEU A 142 -10.45 -3.88 32.39
CA LEU A 142 -10.68 -5.22 32.94
C LEU A 142 -11.84 -5.29 33.95
N ILE A 143 -12.63 -4.23 34.16
CA ILE A 143 -13.51 -4.17 35.35
C ILE A 143 -15.02 -4.10 35.04
N SER A 144 -15.47 -3.69 33.85
CA SER A 144 -16.89 -3.87 33.47
C SER A 144 -17.10 -3.81 31.96
N PRO A 145 -17.94 -4.69 31.37
CA PRO A 145 -18.40 -4.51 29.99
C PRO A 145 -19.19 -3.21 29.87
N ASP A 146 -18.70 -2.24 29.10
CA ASP A 146 -19.46 -1.05 28.69
C ASP A 146 -20.05 -1.32 27.31
N ALA A 147 -21.32 -1.72 27.28
CA ALA A 147 -22.03 -2.06 26.04
C ALA A 147 -22.16 -0.86 25.08
N ARG A 148 -22.15 0.37 25.61
CA ARG A 148 -22.21 1.58 24.77
C ARG A 148 -20.87 1.81 24.09
N LEU A 149 -19.78 1.73 24.85
CA LEU A 149 -18.43 1.85 24.32
C LEU A 149 -18.11 0.74 23.30
N GLU A 150 -18.55 -0.49 23.57
CA GLU A 150 -18.40 -1.62 22.64
C GLU A 150 -19.13 -1.36 21.32
N SER A 151 -20.36 -0.86 21.37
CA SER A 151 -21.14 -0.49 20.17
C SER A 151 -20.47 0.66 19.39
N GLU A 152 -19.98 1.68 20.09
CA GLU A 152 -19.28 2.81 19.47
C GLU A 152 -17.97 2.36 18.81
N ALA A 153 -17.16 1.55 19.51
CA ALA A 153 -15.95 0.97 18.96
C ALA A 153 -16.23 0.09 17.75
N ALA A 154 -17.34 -0.67 17.73
CA ALA A 154 -17.72 -1.50 16.60
C ALA A 154 -18.08 -0.66 15.36
N LEU A 155 -18.82 0.44 15.55
CA LEU A 155 -19.12 1.40 14.48
C LEU A 155 -17.84 2.01 13.91
N ARG A 156 -16.94 2.50 14.78
CA ARG A 156 -15.65 3.06 14.36
C ARG A 156 -14.77 2.04 13.65
N ALA A 157 -14.69 0.81 14.14
CA ALA A 157 -13.92 -0.24 13.49
C ALA A 157 -14.42 -0.54 12.07
N SER A 158 -15.75 -0.48 11.83
CA SER A 158 -16.30 -0.62 10.48
C SER A 158 -15.89 0.55 9.57
N GLU A 159 -15.90 1.79 10.06
CA GLU A 159 -15.46 2.96 9.31
C GLU A 159 -13.96 2.89 8.97
N TRP A 160 -13.12 2.53 9.94
CA TRP A 160 -11.67 2.37 9.76
C TRP A 160 -11.34 1.25 8.77
N ARG A 161 -12.12 0.16 8.79
CA ARG A 161 -11.99 -0.92 7.82
C ARG A 161 -12.21 -0.40 6.40
N GLN A 162 -13.31 0.33 6.19
CA GLN A 162 -13.60 0.91 4.88
C GLN A 162 -12.49 1.88 4.43
N GLN A 163 -12.06 2.80 5.31
CA GLN A 163 -10.98 3.74 5.01
C GLN A 163 -9.67 3.02 4.65
N THR A 164 -9.33 1.95 5.35
CA THR A 164 -8.13 1.14 5.10
C THR A 164 -8.23 0.39 3.78
N GLU A 165 -9.36 -0.27 3.50
CA GLU A 165 -9.59 -0.98 2.23
C GLU A 165 -9.56 -0.02 1.03
N GLU A 166 -10.19 1.16 1.15
CA GLU A 166 -10.15 2.21 0.13
C GLU A 166 -8.75 2.76 -0.10
N LEU A 167 -7.97 2.99 0.97
CA LEU A 167 -6.57 3.41 0.87
C LEU A 167 -5.73 2.35 0.17
N MET A 168 -5.83 1.08 0.58
CA MET A 168 -5.07 -0.02 -0.02
C MET A 168 -5.42 -0.21 -1.50
N LYS A 169 -6.71 -0.09 -1.86
CA LYS A 169 -7.17 -0.12 -3.25
C LYS A 169 -6.62 1.07 -4.06
N TRP A 170 -6.64 2.27 -3.48
CA TRP A 170 -6.11 3.47 -4.13
C TRP A 170 -4.59 3.42 -4.34
N LEU A 171 -3.84 2.92 -3.36
CA LEU A 171 -2.39 2.72 -3.45
C LEU A 171 -2.03 1.67 -4.51
N GLY A 172 -2.82 0.59 -4.60
CA GLY A 172 -2.65 -0.44 -5.63
C GLY A 172 -1.29 -1.14 -5.60
N TRP A 173 -0.64 -1.23 -4.44
CA TRP A 173 0.67 -1.85 -4.33
C TRP A 173 0.58 -3.37 -4.54
N SER A 174 1.53 -3.92 -5.28
CA SER A 174 1.60 -5.36 -5.56
C SER A 174 1.90 -6.22 -4.32
N THR A 175 2.35 -5.61 -3.21
CA THR A 175 2.71 -6.33 -1.98
C THR A 175 1.55 -7.07 -1.32
N TRP A 176 0.31 -6.66 -1.58
CA TRP A 176 -0.92 -7.36 -1.17
C TRP A 176 -1.78 -7.75 -2.38
N GLY A 177 -1.21 -7.68 -3.58
CA GLY A 177 -1.83 -8.17 -4.81
C GLY A 177 -1.74 -9.69 -4.88
N HIS A 178 -2.55 -10.39 -4.10
CA HIS A 178 -2.79 -11.82 -4.26
C HIS A 178 -4.25 -12.06 -4.67
N CYS A 179 -4.50 -13.19 -5.31
CA CYS A 179 -5.86 -13.62 -5.57
C CYS A 179 -6.46 -14.18 -4.29
N ASP A 180 -7.61 -13.66 -3.90
CA ASP A 180 -8.39 -14.13 -2.75
C ASP A 180 -9.85 -14.35 -3.21
N PRO A 181 -10.35 -15.60 -3.23
CA PRO A 181 -9.66 -16.83 -2.82
C PRO A 181 -8.47 -17.18 -3.75
N PRO A 182 -7.53 -18.04 -3.29
CA PRO A 182 -6.46 -18.55 -4.14
C PRO A 182 -7.01 -19.18 -5.41
N CYS A 183 -6.31 -18.98 -6.53
CA CYS A 183 -6.70 -19.55 -7.82
C CYS A 183 -6.71 -21.08 -7.79
N LYS A 184 -7.51 -21.68 -8.67
CA LYS A 184 -7.53 -23.15 -8.85
C LYS A 184 -6.19 -23.65 -9.39
N PRO A 185 -5.89 -24.96 -9.27
CA PRO A 185 -4.64 -25.52 -9.77
C PRO A 185 -4.34 -25.27 -11.26
N ASP A 186 -5.37 -25.08 -12.09
CA ASP A 186 -5.29 -24.79 -13.53
C ASP A 186 -5.35 -23.29 -13.86
N GLU A 187 -5.39 -22.43 -12.85
CA GLU A 187 -5.49 -20.98 -12.95
C GLU A 187 -4.21 -20.31 -12.42
N MET A 188 -3.77 -19.24 -13.08
CA MET A 188 -2.70 -18.37 -12.59
C MET A 188 -3.30 -17.05 -12.09
N CYS A 189 -2.77 -16.56 -10.96
CA CYS A 189 -3.09 -15.23 -10.47
C CYS A 189 -2.35 -14.18 -11.30
N LEU A 190 -3.06 -13.51 -12.20
CA LEU A 190 -2.48 -12.49 -13.05
C LEU A 190 -2.45 -11.15 -12.30
N PRO A 191 -1.30 -10.45 -12.26
CA PRO A 191 -1.26 -9.10 -11.71
C PRO A 191 -2.09 -8.15 -12.60
N PRO A 192 -2.54 -7.01 -12.06
CA PRO A 192 -3.14 -5.97 -12.89
C PRO A 192 -2.16 -5.54 -14.00
N LEU A 193 -2.56 -5.69 -15.26
CA LEU A 193 -1.71 -5.43 -16.43
C LEU A 193 -1.95 -4.01 -17.00
N TRP A 194 -0.88 -3.31 -17.38
CA TRP A 194 -0.89 -2.02 -18.08
C TRP A 194 0.05 -2.06 -19.29
N PRO A 195 -0.26 -1.44 -20.46
CA PRO A 195 -1.46 -0.65 -20.78
C PRO A 195 -2.66 -1.49 -21.28
N PRO A 196 -3.91 -1.00 -21.10
CA PRO A 196 -5.13 -1.70 -21.52
C PRO A 196 -5.20 -1.98 -23.04
N SER A 197 -4.51 -1.16 -23.85
CA SER A 197 -4.51 -1.27 -25.31
C SER A 197 -3.84 -2.53 -25.86
N TRP A 198 -3.03 -3.21 -25.05
CA TRP A 198 -2.46 -4.52 -25.40
C TRP A 198 -3.45 -5.68 -25.18
N MET A 199 -4.64 -5.40 -24.65
CA MET A 199 -5.65 -6.37 -24.22
C MET A 199 -7.01 -6.16 -24.91
N LYS A 200 -7.04 -6.18 -26.25
CA LYS A 200 -8.33 -6.25 -26.97
C LYS A 200 -8.96 -7.64 -26.77
N GLY A 201 -10.15 -7.68 -26.18
CA GLY A 201 -10.98 -8.90 -26.09
C GLY A 201 -11.26 -9.43 -24.67
N LEU A 202 -10.86 -8.71 -23.62
CA LEU A 202 -11.11 -9.08 -22.23
C LEU A 202 -12.33 -8.32 -21.66
N PRO A 203 -13.12 -8.90 -20.73
CA PRO A 203 -14.16 -8.17 -20.01
C PRO A 203 -13.53 -7.00 -19.25
N ASN A 204 -14.30 -5.93 -18.99
CA ASN A 204 -13.85 -4.75 -18.25
C ASN A 204 -13.10 -5.17 -16.97
N PHE A 205 -11.78 -5.18 -17.03
CA PHE A 205 -10.97 -5.39 -15.85
C PHE A 205 -10.94 -4.08 -15.11
N ASP A 206 -11.49 -4.06 -13.90
CA ASP A 206 -11.05 -3.08 -12.92
C ASP A 206 -9.54 -3.32 -12.74
N ILE A 207 -8.74 -2.40 -13.28
CA ILE A 207 -7.28 -2.46 -13.46
C ILE A 207 -6.53 -2.52 -12.11
N GLN A 208 -7.23 -2.76 -10.99
CA GLN A 208 -6.73 -2.56 -9.64
C GLN A 208 -6.51 -3.86 -8.88
N LEU A 209 -7.04 -5.01 -9.32
CA LEU A 209 -6.94 -6.26 -8.56
C LEU A 209 -6.42 -7.43 -9.41
N PRO A 210 -5.62 -8.35 -8.82
CA PRO A 210 -5.22 -9.58 -9.47
C PRO A 210 -6.43 -10.48 -9.81
N VAL A 211 -6.37 -11.19 -10.93
CA VAL A 211 -7.46 -12.06 -11.40
C VAL A 211 -6.94 -13.45 -11.77
N CYS A 212 -7.68 -14.49 -11.39
CA CYS A 212 -7.39 -15.87 -11.79
C CYS A 212 -7.71 -16.11 -13.27
N SER A 213 -6.79 -16.72 -14.02
CA SER A 213 -6.96 -17.03 -15.44
C SER A 213 -6.28 -18.32 -15.86
N ASN A 214 -6.93 -19.12 -16.72
CA ASN A 214 -6.42 -20.38 -17.28
C ASN A 214 -5.36 -20.20 -18.39
N GLY A 215 -4.77 -19.00 -18.56
CA GLY A 215 -3.65 -18.77 -19.48
C GLY A 215 -3.98 -18.80 -20.97
N SER A 216 -5.25 -18.90 -21.37
CA SER A 216 -5.66 -18.92 -22.79
C SER A 216 -5.44 -17.62 -23.57
N TRP A 217 -5.05 -16.54 -22.87
CA TRP A 217 -5.01 -15.17 -23.39
C TRP A 217 -3.60 -14.64 -23.69
N PHE A 218 -2.54 -15.36 -23.33
CA PHE A 218 -1.17 -14.93 -23.64
C PHE A 218 -0.93 -15.02 -25.17
N PRO A 219 -0.61 -13.90 -25.85
CA PRO A 219 -0.21 -13.91 -27.25
C PRO A 219 1.21 -14.48 -27.34
N GLY A 220 1.30 -15.81 -27.33
CA GLY A 220 2.57 -16.50 -27.28
C GLY A 220 2.47 -17.96 -26.85
N LYS A 221 1.37 -18.66 -27.17
CA LYS A 221 1.39 -20.13 -27.12
C LYS A 221 2.52 -20.61 -28.01
N ILE A 222 3.65 -21.01 -27.41
CA ILE A 222 4.56 -21.98 -28.01
C ILE A 222 3.69 -23.23 -28.17
N PRO A 223 3.46 -23.72 -29.40
CA PRO A 223 2.61 -24.88 -29.59
C PRO A 223 3.26 -26.05 -28.84
N GLU A 224 2.50 -26.57 -27.89
CA GLU A 224 2.78 -27.83 -27.23
C GLU A 224 2.83 -28.89 -28.34
N SER A 225 4.05 -29.33 -28.67
CA SER A 225 4.27 -30.33 -29.70
C SER A 225 3.65 -31.64 -29.23
N SER A 226 2.46 -31.91 -29.74
CA SER A 226 1.87 -33.24 -29.77
C SER A 226 2.79 -34.16 -30.58
N ASN A 227 3.45 -35.11 -29.93
CA ASN A 227 3.70 -36.47 -30.44
C ASN A 227 4.67 -37.24 -29.53
N HIS A 228 4.13 -38.03 -28.59
CA HIS A 228 4.76 -39.31 -28.27
C HIS A 228 3.84 -40.43 -28.75
N LYS A 229 4.01 -40.78 -30.03
CA LYS A 229 3.57 -42.06 -30.58
C LYS A 229 4.29 -43.18 -29.82
N ASN A 230 3.50 -44.07 -29.24
CA ASN A 230 3.92 -45.38 -28.75
C ASN A 230 4.79 -46.08 -29.80
N ARG A 231 6.01 -46.45 -29.41
CA ARG A 231 6.82 -47.45 -30.12
C ARG A 231 7.29 -48.47 -29.08
N SER A 232 6.55 -49.56 -28.94
CA SER A 232 7.02 -50.76 -28.24
C SER A 232 8.27 -51.30 -28.93
N PRO A 233 9.29 -51.77 -28.19
CA PRO A 233 10.32 -52.64 -28.73
C PRO A 233 9.91 -54.10 -28.56
N ASN A 234 10.11 -54.87 -29.63
CA ASN A 234 10.08 -56.34 -29.64
C ASN A 234 11.02 -56.93 -28.57
N LYS A 235 10.50 -57.89 -27.81
CA LYS A 235 11.14 -59.19 -27.56
C LYS A 235 10.07 -60.23 -27.26
#